data_AF-A0AA36N136-F1
#
_entry.id   AF-A0AA36N136-F1
#
_cell.length_a   1.000
_cell.length_b   1.000
_cell.length_c   1.000
_cell.angle_alpha   90.00
_cell.angle_beta   90.00
_cell.angle_gamma   90.00
#
_symmetry.space_group_name_H-M   'P 1'
#
loop_
_entity.id
_entity.type
_entity.pdbx_description
1 polymer ?
#
loop_
_entity_poly.entity_id
_entity_poly.type
_entity_poly.pdbx_seq_one_letter_code
_entity_poly.pdbx_strand_id
1 'polypeptide(L)'
;MRALQLRTLDVAFLHLGQSRMVTSTSPCKRAIFNQVMGRDQQRMATSYCCAQFLVRQDVLLAPEALWQRALAAMDEPLPDGCEHVRHGSGMHCLVFESIWHVMFGYPEAFLPRSEDITLPIFLRIPEADESDLPDGARSTRDSRCKCEKKTHPRKEVQDLFKFLKTMNKQATKRTGQFLKQLEKKEGKEGKRETLLKQVKDVDELMNEDRSGLAS
;
A
#
# COMPACT_ATOMS: atom_id res chain seq x y z
N MET A 1 12.21 -2.06 5.44
CA MET A 1 11.65 -3.43 5.58
C MET A 1 12.03 -4.10 6.90
N ARG A 2 13.29 -4.05 7.37
CA ARG A 2 13.71 -4.72 8.62
C ARG A 2 12.95 -4.25 9.87
N ALA A 3 12.66 -2.96 10.03
CA ALA A 3 11.88 -2.44 11.16
C ALA A 3 10.42 -2.95 11.20
N LEU A 4 9.79 -3.13 10.03
CA LEU A 4 8.46 -3.73 9.92
C LEU A 4 8.51 -5.23 10.28
N GLN A 5 9.52 -5.95 9.78
CA GLN A 5 9.73 -7.37 10.10
C GLN A 5 9.99 -7.61 11.59
N LEU A 6 10.74 -6.71 12.23
CA LEU A 6 11.05 -6.76 13.66
C LEU A 6 9.95 -6.17 14.55
N ARG A 7 8.85 -5.66 13.96
CA ARG A 7 7.76 -4.98 14.69
C ARG A 7 8.24 -3.84 15.58
N THR A 8 9.32 -3.17 15.20
CA THR A 8 9.88 -2.03 15.96
C THR A 8 9.35 -0.69 15.47
N LEU A 9 8.45 -0.69 14.48
CA LEU A 9 7.85 0.53 13.96
C LEU A 9 6.69 0.94 14.88
N ASP A 10 6.94 1.87 15.79
CA ASP A 10 5.89 2.49 16.61
C ASP A 10 5.41 3.78 15.92
N VAL A 11 4.54 3.61 14.93
CA VAL A 11 3.86 4.71 14.26
C VAL A 11 2.36 4.46 14.38
N ALA A 12 1.67 5.40 15.00
CA ALA A 12 0.26 5.22 15.31
C ALA A 12 -0.63 5.29 14.04
N PHE A 13 -0.22 6.04 13.01
CA PHE A 13 -0.84 6.05 11.69
C PHE A 13 0.16 6.52 10.62
N LEU A 14 0.17 5.87 9.47
CA LEU A 14 1.07 6.19 8.35
C LEU A 14 0.36 5.96 7.02
N HIS A 15 0.23 7.01 6.21
CA HIS A 15 -0.17 6.84 4.82
C HIS A 15 0.92 6.15 4.00
N LEU A 16 0.54 5.12 3.25
CA LEU A 16 1.40 4.36 2.35
C LEU A 16 1.38 4.92 0.92
N GLY A 17 0.31 5.62 0.53
CA GLY A 17 0.23 6.31 -0.75
C GLY A 17 1.39 7.29 -0.97
N GLN A 18 1.91 7.37 -2.20
CA GLN A 18 3.04 8.25 -2.53
C GLN A 18 2.60 9.65 -2.96
N SER A 19 1.45 9.73 -3.65
CA SER A 19 0.92 10.97 -4.18
C SER A 19 -0.12 11.53 -3.22
N ARG A 20 0.11 12.76 -2.76
CA ARG A 20 -0.96 13.56 -2.18
C ARG A 20 -2.00 13.84 -3.25
N MET A 21 -3.26 13.78 -2.84
CA MET A 21 -4.34 14.29 -3.67
C MET A 21 -4.37 15.81 -3.54
N VAL A 22 -4.70 16.49 -4.64
CA VAL A 22 -4.98 17.92 -4.61
C VAL A 22 -6.09 18.16 -3.59
N THR A 23 -5.76 18.89 -2.53
CA THR A 23 -6.71 19.21 -1.47
C THR A 23 -7.83 20.05 -2.05
N SER A 24 -9.01 19.45 -2.14
CA SER A 24 -10.24 20.10 -2.59
C SER A 24 -11.36 19.76 -1.62
N THR A 25 -12.07 20.79 -1.18
CA THR A 25 -13.29 20.65 -0.39
C THR A 25 -14.46 21.01 -1.29
N SER A 26 -15.36 20.06 -1.52
CA SER A 26 -16.64 20.30 -2.18
C SER A 26 -17.75 20.30 -1.12
N PRO A 27 -18.92 20.90 -1.39
CA PRO A 27 -20.09 20.79 -0.51
C PRO A 27 -20.38 19.33 -0.15
N CYS A 28 -20.32 18.44 -1.14
CA CYS A 28 -20.46 17.00 -0.94
C CYS A 28 -19.48 16.41 0.09
N LYS A 29 -18.18 16.72 -0.02
CA LYS A 29 -17.18 16.23 0.94
C LYS A 29 -17.44 16.72 2.36
N ARG A 30 -17.91 17.97 2.51
CA ARG A 30 -18.26 18.53 3.84
C ARG A 30 -19.49 17.86 4.43
N ALA A 31 -20.50 17.60 3.61
CA ALA A 31 -21.72 16.93 4.05
C ALA A 31 -21.44 15.49 4.50
N ILE A 32 -20.66 14.74 3.70
CA ILE A 32 -20.18 13.41 4.06
C ILE A 32 -19.34 13.45 5.36
N PHE A 33 -18.43 14.44 5.49
CA PHE A 33 -17.65 14.61 6.70
C PHE A 33 -18.55 14.82 7.93
N ASN A 34 -19.56 15.70 7.83
CA ASN A 34 -20.49 15.96 8.93
C ASN A 34 -21.30 14.71 9.28
N GLN A 35 -21.82 13.99 8.28
CA GLN A 35 -22.56 12.74 8.47
C GLN A 35 -21.74 11.67 9.21
N VAL A 36 -20.47 11.48 8.85
CA VAL A 36 -19.59 10.47 9.48
C VAL A 36 -19.08 10.94 10.85
N MET A 37 -18.54 12.16 10.92
CA MET A 37 -17.84 12.67 12.11
C MET A 37 -18.79 13.28 13.15
N GLY A 38 -20.04 13.58 12.78
CA GLY A 38 -21.02 14.26 13.64
C GLY A 38 -20.66 15.71 13.95
N ARG A 39 -19.81 16.35 13.13
CA ARG A 39 -19.35 17.73 13.31
C ARG A 39 -18.89 18.32 11.98
N ASP A 40 -18.85 19.65 11.90
CA ASP A 40 -18.31 20.33 10.73
C ASP A 40 -16.80 20.17 10.59
N GLN A 41 -16.35 20.17 9.34
CA GLN A 41 -14.94 20.16 8.96
C GLN A 41 -14.32 21.53 9.26
N GLN A 42 -13.25 21.55 10.06
CA GLN A 42 -12.58 22.80 10.47
C GLN A 42 -11.49 23.23 9.49
N ARG A 43 -10.86 22.28 8.80
CA ARG A 43 -9.74 22.47 7.87
C ARG A 43 -9.92 21.59 6.65
N MET A 44 -9.35 22.02 5.53
CA MET A 44 -9.32 21.17 4.34
C MET A 44 -8.51 19.91 4.63
N ALA A 45 -9.17 18.76 4.58
CA ALA A 45 -8.51 17.50 4.86
C ALA A 45 -7.42 17.23 3.82
N THR A 46 -6.20 17.00 4.29
CA THR A 46 -5.10 16.49 3.44
C THR A 46 -5.28 14.98 3.27
N SER A 47 -5.10 14.47 2.06
CA SER A 47 -5.20 13.04 1.80
C SER A 47 -4.16 12.53 0.83
N TYR A 48 -3.88 11.23 0.92
CA TYR A 48 -3.14 10.47 -0.09
C TYR A 48 -4.11 9.62 -0.91
N CYS A 49 -3.76 9.40 -2.16
CA CYS A 49 -4.55 8.57 -3.07
C CYS A 49 -4.63 7.10 -2.57
N CYS A 50 -5.71 6.42 -2.91
CA CYS A 50 -5.93 4.97 -2.77
C CYS A 50 -6.17 4.42 -1.34
N ALA A 51 -6.42 5.26 -0.33
CA ALA A 51 -6.78 4.79 1.03
C ALA A 51 -5.80 3.76 1.63
N GLN A 52 -4.53 3.78 1.24
CA GLN A 52 -3.53 2.83 1.74
C GLN A 52 -2.82 3.42 2.96
N PHE A 53 -2.94 2.76 4.11
CA PHE A 53 -2.32 3.20 5.36
C PHE A 53 -1.94 2.03 6.27
N LEU A 54 -1.03 2.30 7.20
CA LEU A 54 -0.79 1.51 8.40
C LEU A 54 -1.38 2.27 9.58
N VAL A 55 -1.97 1.54 10.52
CA VAL A 55 -2.54 2.10 11.74
C VAL A 55 -2.24 1.13 12.88
N ARG A 56 -1.90 1.68 14.05
CA ARG A 56 -1.62 0.87 15.23
C ARG A 56 -2.92 0.27 15.75
N GLN A 57 -2.82 -0.96 16.28
CA GLN A 57 -4.00 -1.75 16.62
C GLN A 57 -4.88 -1.11 17.70
N ASP A 58 -4.29 -0.40 18.65
CA ASP A 58 -5.00 0.36 19.69
C ASP A 58 -5.80 1.54 19.11
N VAL A 59 -5.30 2.17 18.04
CA VAL A 59 -5.98 3.27 17.33
C VAL A 59 -7.17 2.75 16.52
N LEU A 60 -7.14 1.50 16.04
CA LEU A 60 -8.28 0.88 15.35
C LEU A 60 -9.52 0.77 16.24
N LEU A 61 -9.34 0.74 17.56
CA LEU A 61 -10.42 0.65 18.55
C LEU A 61 -11.16 1.98 18.75
N ALA A 62 -11.31 2.77 17.67
CA ALA A 62 -12.13 3.97 17.68
C ALA A 62 -13.56 3.65 18.19
N PRO A 63 -14.27 4.65 18.78
CA PRO A 63 -15.56 4.41 19.41
C PRO A 63 -16.53 3.71 18.44
N GLU A 64 -17.19 2.64 18.88
CA GLU A 64 -18.11 1.84 18.06
C GLU A 64 -19.12 2.70 17.29
N ALA A 65 -19.61 3.76 17.93
CA ALA A 65 -20.53 4.73 17.33
C ALA A 65 -19.98 5.42 16.07
N LEU A 66 -18.67 5.67 15.98
CA LEU A 66 -18.05 6.26 14.80
C LEU A 66 -18.08 5.28 13.62
N TRP A 67 -17.75 4.01 13.87
CA TRP A 67 -17.79 2.98 12.84
C TRP A 67 -19.21 2.72 12.36
N GLN A 68 -20.19 2.70 13.27
CA GLN A 68 -21.59 2.59 12.92
C GLN A 68 -22.05 3.75 12.02
N ARG A 69 -21.67 5.00 12.32
CA ARG A 69 -21.96 6.15 11.44
C ARG A 69 -21.26 6.06 10.09
N ALA A 70 -20.01 5.62 10.07
CA ALA A 70 -19.27 5.44 8.82
C ALA A 70 -19.87 4.36 7.92
N LEU A 71 -20.32 3.24 8.52
CA LEU A 71 -21.05 2.18 7.82
C LEU A 71 -22.41 2.69 7.32
N ALA A 72 -23.18 3.36 8.19
CA ALA A 72 -24.47 3.93 7.81
C ALA A 72 -24.34 4.94 6.66
N ALA A 73 -23.33 5.81 6.69
CA ALA A 73 -23.07 6.76 5.60
C ALA A 73 -22.73 6.10 4.25
N MET A 74 -22.33 4.82 4.24
CA MET A 74 -22.16 4.06 3.00
C MET A 74 -23.47 3.50 2.44
N ASP A 75 -24.44 3.21 3.32
CA ASP A 75 -25.74 2.64 2.98
C ASP A 75 -26.82 3.71 2.75
N GLU A 76 -26.67 4.89 3.36
CA GLU A 76 -27.59 6.02 3.25
C GLU A 76 -27.51 6.72 1.88
N PRO A 77 -28.61 7.37 1.45
CA PRO A 77 -28.58 8.23 0.27
C PRO A 77 -27.55 9.35 0.45
N LEU A 78 -26.99 9.78 -0.68
CA LEU A 78 -26.07 10.91 -0.73
C LEU A 78 -26.70 12.16 -0.11
N PRO A 79 -25.96 12.91 0.73
CA PRO A 79 -26.47 14.18 1.24
C PRO A 79 -26.59 15.20 0.11
N ASP A 80 -27.40 16.23 0.33
CA ASP A 80 -27.61 17.33 -0.63
C ASP A 80 -26.26 17.96 -1.06
N GLY A 81 -26.13 18.25 -2.36
CA GLY A 81 -24.88 18.76 -2.95
C GLY A 81 -23.89 17.67 -3.41
N CYS A 82 -24.28 16.40 -3.34
CA CYS A 82 -23.53 15.25 -3.88
C CYS A 82 -24.13 14.65 -5.17
N GLU A 83 -25.09 15.31 -5.82
CA GLU A 83 -25.87 14.77 -6.95
C GLU A 83 -24.99 14.37 -8.15
N HIS A 84 -23.80 14.98 -8.25
CA HIS A 84 -22.82 14.70 -9.30
C HIS A 84 -21.98 13.44 -9.07
N VAL A 85 -22.04 12.84 -7.87
CA VAL A 85 -21.30 11.61 -7.54
C VAL A 85 -22.11 10.40 -8.01
N ARG A 86 -21.53 9.60 -8.92
CA ARG A 86 -22.17 8.35 -9.39
C ARG A 86 -22.36 7.38 -8.21
N HIS A 87 -23.59 6.90 -8.04
CA HIS A 87 -23.93 5.88 -7.06
C HIS A 87 -23.18 4.56 -7.33
N GLY A 88 -22.73 3.89 -6.27
CA GLY A 88 -22.24 2.49 -6.30
C GLY A 88 -20.72 2.28 -6.30
N SER A 89 -19.88 3.29 -6.57
CA SER A 89 -18.41 3.09 -6.52
C SER A 89 -17.62 4.34 -6.11
N GLY A 90 -18.09 5.54 -6.45
CA GLY A 90 -17.39 6.79 -6.12
C GLY A 90 -17.51 7.22 -4.66
N MET A 91 -18.59 6.80 -3.99
CA MET A 91 -18.92 7.14 -2.60
C MET A 91 -17.90 6.59 -1.61
N HIS A 92 -17.63 5.28 -1.71
CA HIS A 92 -16.62 4.62 -0.89
C HIS A 92 -15.28 5.32 -1.05
N CYS A 93 -14.84 5.60 -2.28
CA CYS A 93 -13.58 6.29 -2.50
C CYS A 93 -13.56 7.70 -1.90
N LEU A 94 -14.65 8.48 -1.97
CA LEU A 94 -14.64 9.85 -1.45
C LEU A 94 -14.57 9.91 0.08
N VAL A 95 -15.35 9.07 0.77
CA VAL A 95 -15.33 8.92 2.24
C VAL A 95 -13.95 8.38 2.64
N PHE A 96 -13.51 7.32 1.98
CA PHE A 96 -12.28 6.61 2.28
C PHE A 96 -11.01 7.24 1.68
N GLU A 97 -11.06 8.32 0.94
CA GLU A 97 -9.81 8.98 0.55
C GLU A 97 -9.53 10.12 1.50
N SER A 98 -10.57 10.80 1.98
CA SER A 98 -10.40 12.11 2.59
C SER A 98 -10.46 12.15 4.11
N ILE A 99 -11.10 11.18 4.79
CA ILE A 99 -11.38 11.32 6.23
C ILE A 99 -10.87 10.19 7.15
N TRP A 100 -10.25 9.12 6.64
CA TRP A 100 -9.82 8.00 7.52
C TRP A 100 -8.88 8.43 8.64
N HIS A 101 -7.90 9.26 8.33
CA HIS A 101 -6.94 9.70 9.35
C HIS A 101 -7.69 10.41 10.48
N VAL A 102 -8.71 11.20 10.15
CA VAL A 102 -9.58 11.87 11.12
C VAL A 102 -10.39 10.85 11.92
N MET A 103 -10.88 9.78 11.28
CA MET A 103 -11.58 8.68 11.98
C MET A 103 -10.66 7.97 12.99
N PHE A 104 -9.36 7.92 12.71
CA PHE A 104 -8.33 7.40 13.61
C PHE A 104 -7.81 8.44 14.62
N GLY A 105 -8.49 9.59 14.76
CA GLY A 105 -8.14 10.63 15.72
C GLY A 105 -7.02 11.58 15.29
N TYR A 106 -6.60 11.54 14.02
CA TYR A 106 -5.56 12.44 13.50
C TYR A 106 -6.13 13.79 13.06
N PRO A 107 -5.30 14.84 13.02
CA PRO A 107 -5.71 16.16 12.54
C PRO A 107 -6.20 16.12 11.09
N GLU A 108 -7.23 16.90 10.77
CA GLU A 108 -7.76 17.02 9.39
C GLU A 108 -6.66 17.37 8.37
N ALA A 109 -5.77 18.29 8.74
CA ALA A 109 -4.60 18.64 7.95
C ALA A 109 -3.33 18.19 8.68
N PHE A 110 -2.47 17.43 7.99
CA PHE A 110 -1.17 16.97 8.48
C PHE A 110 -0.04 17.46 7.55
N LEU A 111 1.20 17.40 8.03
CA LEU A 111 2.38 17.79 7.24
C LEU A 111 2.72 16.74 6.17
N PRO A 112 3.32 17.13 5.03
CA PRO A 112 3.90 16.18 4.08
C PRO A 112 4.81 15.18 4.81
N ARG A 113 4.83 13.90 4.38
CA ARG A 113 5.69 12.88 5.03
C ARG A 113 7.17 13.28 5.08
N SER A 114 7.65 13.97 4.06
CA SER A 114 9.03 14.51 4.01
C SER A 114 9.33 15.51 5.11
N GLU A 115 8.31 16.23 5.59
CA GLU A 115 8.42 17.31 6.58
C GLU A 115 8.02 16.84 7.98
N ASP A 116 7.36 15.69 8.11
CA ASP A 116 6.92 15.15 9.40
C ASP A 116 8.11 14.61 10.21
N ILE A 117 8.54 15.41 11.18
CA ILE A 117 9.65 15.08 12.08
C ILE A 117 9.34 13.92 13.05
N THR A 118 8.06 13.55 13.21
CA THR A 118 7.66 12.43 14.06
C THR A 118 7.92 11.09 13.37
N LEU A 119 8.03 11.08 12.04
CA LEU A 119 8.35 9.89 11.27
C LEU A 119 9.86 9.59 11.29
N PRO A 120 10.29 8.32 11.35
CA PRO A 120 11.66 7.92 11.07
C PRO A 120 12.12 8.40 9.69
N ILE A 121 13.40 8.79 9.55
CA ILE A 121 13.96 9.36 8.30
C ILE A 121 13.66 8.49 7.07
N PHE A 122 13.72 7.17 7.19
CA PHE A 122 13.47 6.26 6.07
C PHE A 122 12.00 6.21 5.61
N LEU A 123 11.07 6.81 6.37
CA LEU A 123 9.66 6.97 6.02
C LEU A 123 9.33 8.39 5.54
N ARG A 124 10.28 9.33 5.63
CA ARG A 124 10.13 10.71 5.15
C ARG A 124 10.39 10.79 3.65
N ILE A 125 9.53 10.14 2.89
CA ILE A 125 9.64 10.06 1.43
C ILE A 125 9.14 11.39 0.84
N PRO A 126 9.95 12.07 0.00
CA PRO A 126 9.49 13.23 -0.76
C PRO A 126 8.24 12.88 -1.55
N GLU A 127 7.28 13.80 -1.56
CA GLU A 127 6.10 13.65 -2.40
C GLU A 127 6.52 13.74 -3.87
N ALA A 128 5.88 12.95 -4.73
CA ALA A 128 6.10 13.10 -6.16
C ALA A 128 5.72 14.52 -6.56
N ASP A 129 6.57 15.18 -7.34
CA ASP A 129 6.26 16.50 -7.86
C ASP A 129 4.96 16.41 -8.68
N GLU A 130 4.11 17.44 -8.63
CA GLU A 130 2.91 17.49 -9.46
C GLU A 130 3.28 17.40 -10.96
N SER A 131 4.52 17.75 -11.31
CA SER A 131 5.07 17.53 -12.65
C SER A 131 5.15 16.06 -13.06
N ASP A 132 5.23 15.13 -12.11
CA ASP A 132 5.37 13.69 -12.35
C ASP A 132 4.02 12.96 -12.37
N LEU A 133 2.93 13.66 -12.05
CA LEU A 133 1.59 13.11 -12.13
C LEU A 133 1.16 12.96 -13.61
N PRO A 134 0.49 11.85 -13.98
CA PRO A 134 -0.04 11.68 -15.33
C PRO A 134 -1.03 12.79 -15.66
N ASP A 135 -1.12 13.21 -16.93
CA ASP A 135 -1.87 14.41 -17.34
C ASP A 135 -3.35 14.43 -16.92
N GLY A 136 -3.95 13.27 -16.65
CA GLY A 136 -5.32 13.18 -16.12
C GLY A 136 -5.47 13.48 -14.62
N ALA A 137 -4.38 13.55 -13.86
CA ALA A 137 -4.36 13.84 -12.42
C ALA A 137 -3.96 15.29 -12.10
N ARG A 138 -3.47 16.05 -13.09
CA ARG A 138 -3.19 17.48 -12.93
C ARG A 138 -4.52 18.22 -12.80
N SER A 139 -4.75 18.85 -11.65
CA SER A 139 -5.91 19.72 -11.47
C SER A 139 -5.84 20.85 -12.49
N THR A 140 -6.75 20.86 -13.46
CA THR A 140 -6.89 21.91 -14.48
C THR A 140 -7.39 23.20 -13.83
N ARG A 141 -6.55 23.86 -13.04
CA ARG A 141 -6.82 25.21 -12.53
C ARG A 141 -6.50 26.31 -13.54
N ASP A 142 -5.86 26.00 -14.66
CA ASP A 142 -5.61 26.97 -15.73
C ASP A 142 -6.24 26.53 -17.06
N SER A 143 -7.48 26.96 -17.27
CA SER A 143 -8.25 26.81 -18.50
C SER A 143 -7.79 27.80 -19.58
N ARG A 144 -6.54 27.65 -20.05
CA ARG A 144 -6.10 28.14 -21.36
C ARG A 144 -5.35 27.05 -22.12
N CYS A 145 -6.10 25.99 -22.42
CA CYS A 145 -5.64 24.87 -23.25
C CYS A 145 -5.48 25.34 -24.71
N LYS A 146 -4.23 25.50 -25.16
CA LYS A 146 -3.91 25.50 -26.59
C LYS A 146 -4.14 24.07 -27.08
N CYS A 147 -5.00 23.90 -28.09
CA CYS A 147 -5.24 22.62 -28.75
C CYS A 147 -3.98 22.12 -29.46
N GLU A 148 -3.09 21.47 -28.71
CA GLU A 148 -2.11 20.57 -29.31
C GLU A 148 -2.86 19.34 -29.85
N LYS A 149 -2.52 18.95 -31.08
CA LYS A 149 -3.19 17.89 -31.82
C LYS A 149 -3.04 16.59 -31.03
N LYS A 150 -4.12 16.19 -30.35
CA LYS A 150 -4.20 14.94 -29.58
C LYS A 150 -3.66 13.79 -30.43
N THR A 151 -2.54 13.21 -29.99
CA THR A 151 -2.06 11.94 -30.49
C THR A 151 -3.18 10.92 -30.35
N HIS A 152 -3.46 10.18 -31.43
CA HIS A 152 -4.58 9.25 -31.46
C HIS A 152 -4.44 8.26 -30.29
N PRO A 153 -5.42 8.15 -29.37
CA PRO A 153 -5.31 7.38 -28.11
C PRO A 153 -4.96 5.89 -28.29
N ARG A 154 -5.00 5.41 -29.54
CA ARG A 154 -4.66 4.05 -29.93
C ARG A 154 -3.17 3.77 -29.82
N LYS A 155 -2.30 4.77 -30.04
CA LYS A 155 -0.83 4.57 -30.01
C LYS A 155 -0.30 4.43 -28.59
N GLU A 156 -0.75 5.28 -27.68
CA GLU A 156 -0.37 5.24 -26.26
C GLU A 156 -0.80 3.92 -25.60
N VAL A 157 -2.03 3.48 -25.85
CA VAL A 157 -2.51 2.18 -25.38
C VAL A 157 -1.66 1.04 -25.96
N GLN A 158 -1.31 1.10 -27.24
CA GLN A 158 -0.48 0.07 -27.88
C GLN A 158 0.94 0.02 -27.26
N ASP A 159 1.54 1.16 -26.97
CA ASP A 159 2.87 1.23 -26.37
C ASP A 159 2.86 0.79 -24.91
N LEU A 160 1.79 1.10 -24.15
CA LEU A 160 1.55 0.55 -22.81
C LEU A 160 1.45 -0.98 -22.84
N PHE A 161 0.71 -1.55 -23.79
CA PHE A 161 0.61 -3.01 -23.95
C PHE A 161 1.96 -3.66 -24.27
N LYS A 162 2.78 -3.04 -25.13
CA LYS A 162 4.14 -3.53 -25.43
C LYS A 162 5.04 -3.48 -24.19
N PHE A 163 4.96 -2.40 -23.42
CA PHE A 163 5.71 -2.25 -22.18
C PHE A 163 5.34 -3.32 -21.15
N LEU A 164 4.04 -3.51 -20.89
CA LEU A 164 3.54 -4.56 -20.00
C LEU A 164 3.97 -5.97 -20.43
N LYS A 165 3.93 -6.27 -21.73
CA LYS A 165 4.41 -7.55 -22.28
C LYS A 165 5.90 -7.75 -22.03
N THR A 166 6.69 -6.69 -22.12
CA THR A 166 8.14 -6.73 -21.87
C THR A 166 8.44 -6.95 -20.40
N MET A 167 7.75 -6.24 -19.51
CA MET A 167 7.85 -6.41 -18.06
C MET A 167 7.47 -7.83 -17.64
N ASN A 168 6.37 -8.37 -18.16
CA ASN A 168 5.93 -9.74 -17.86
C ASN A 168 6.97 -10.77 -18.33
N LYS A 169 7.51 -10.61 -19.55
CA LYS A 169 8.59 -11.50 -20.07
C LYS A 169 9.83 -11.47 -19.18
N GLN A 170 10.23 -10.30 -18.67
CA GLN A 170 11.36 -10.18 -17.75
C GLN A 170 11.07 -10.82 -16.39
N ALA A 171 9.87 -10.64 -15.84
CA ALA A 171 9.44 -11.25 -14.59
C ALA A 171 9.48 -12.78 -14.69
N THR A 172 8.86 -13.38 -15.72
CA THR A 172 8.89 -14.83 -15.95
C THR A 172 10.31 -15.37 -16.06
N LYS A 173 11.22 -14.65 -16.74
CA LYS A 173 12.63 -15.04 -16.84
C LYS A 173 13.32 -15.07 -15.47
N ARG A 174 13.12 -14.04 -14.63
CA ARG A 174 13.70 -13.97 -13.29
C ARG A 174 13.15 -15.07 -12.38
N THR A 175 11.84 -15.28 -12.40
CA THR A 175 11.20 -16.36 -11.63
C THR A 175 11.73 -17.73 -12.03
N GLY A 176 11.85 -18.00 -13.34
CA GLY A 176 12.42 -19.27 -13.83
C GLY A 176 13.89 -19.48 -13.42
N GLN A 177 14.70 -18.41 -13.36
CA GLN A 177 16.07 -18.50 -12.84
C GLN A 177 16.09 -18.81 -11.33
N PHE A 178 15.19 -18.21 -10.56
CA PHE A 178 15.08 -18.44 -9.12
C PHE A 178 14.65 -19.87 -8.81
N LEU A 179 13.64 -20.41 -9.52
CA LEU A 179 13.20 -21.79 -9.35
C LEU A 179 14.33 -22.80 -9.63
N LYS A 180 15.10 -22.60 -10.71
CA LYS A 180 16.28 -23.43 -11.00
C LYS A 180 17.36 -23.36 -9.92
N GLN A 181 17.47 -22.25 -9.19
CA GLN A 181 18.41 -22.14 -8.07
C GLN A 181 17.89 -22.90 -6.83
N LEU A 182 16.58 -22.90 -6.59
CA LEU A 182 15.96 -23.67 -5.52
C LEU A 182 16.11 -25.18 -5.76
N GLU A 183 15.78 -25.68 -6.95
CA GLU A 183 15.94 -27.10 -7.31
C GLU A 183 17.40 -27.56 -7.12
N LYS A 184 18.38 -26.71 -7.50
CA LYS A 184 19.81 -27.00 -7.27
C LYS A 184 20.20 -27.00 -5.80
N LYS A 185 19.54 -26.21 -4.93
CA LYS A 185 19.80 -26.22 -3.49
C LYS A 185 19.19 -27.45 -2.83
N GLU A 186 17.93 -27.78 -3.15
CA GLU A 186 17.26 -28.99 -2.66
C GLU A 186 18.05 -30.26 -3.04
N GLY A 187 18.54 -30.34 -4.28
CA GLY A 187 19.39 -31.44 -4.71
C GLY A 187 20.74 -31.51 -3.98
N LYS A 188 21.28 -30.39 -3.47
CA LYS A 188 22.48 -30.38 -2.62
C LYS A 188 22.17 -30.79 -1.18
N GLU A 189 21.03 -30.38 -0.66
CA GLU A 189 20.56 -30.78 0.68
C GLU A 189 20.32 -32.28 0.75
N GLY A 190 19.63 -32.87 -0.23
CA GLY A 190 19.45 -34.32 -0.30
C GLY A 190 20.78 -35.08 -0.36
N LYS A 191 21.77 -34.61 -1.14
CA LYS A 191 23.12 -35.20 -1.15
C LYS A 191 23.82 -35.10 0.20
N ARG A 192 23.66 -33.97 0.90
CA ARG A 192 24.23 -33.76 2.23
C ARG A 192 23.62 -34.71 3.26
N GLU A 193 22.30 -34.91 3.22
CA GLU A 193 21.60 -35.87 4.09
C GLU A 193 22.08 -37.31 3.85
N THR A 194 22.24 -37.73 2.59
CA THR A 194 22.78 -39.06 2.26
C THR A 194 24.21 -39.24 2.81
N LEU A 195 25.08 -38.23 2.66
CA LEU A 195 26.44 -38.29 3.20
C LEU A 195 26.44 -38.35 4.73
N LEU A 196 25.58 -37.58 5.41
CA LEU A 196 25.46 -37.63 6.86
C LEU A 196 25.00 -38.99 7.36
N LYS A 197 24.11 -39.67 6.62
CA LYS A 197 23.71 -41.04 6.93
C LYS A 197 24.89 -42.01 6.80
N GLN A 198 25.62 -41.94 5.69
CA GLN A 198 26.81 -42.79 5.49
C GLN A 198 27.88 -42.60 6.56
N VAL A 199 28.12 -41.36 7.01
CA VAL A 199 29.05 -41.08 8.11
C VAL A 199 28.60 -41.74 9.41
N LYS A 200 27.30 -41.65 9.74
CA LYS A 200 26.74 -42.31 10.93
C LYS A 200 26.85 -43.84 10.87
N ASP A 201 26.54 -44.43 9.71
CA ASP A 201 26.63 -45.88 9.52
C ASP A 201 28.09 -46.37 9.72
N VAL A 202 29.08 -45.60 9.25
CA VAL A 202 30.52 -45.90 9.47
C VAL A 202 30.92 -45.73 10.93
N ASP A 203 30.46 -44.66 11.59
CA ASP A 203 30.75 -44.41 13.01
C ASP A 203 30.17 -45.52 13.89
N GLU A 204 28.96 -46.02 13.58
CA GLU A 204 28.33 -47.14 14.28
C GLU A 204 29.17 -48.42 14.13
N LEU A 205 29.56 -48.78 12.90
CA LEU A 205 30.43 -49.94 12.65
C LEU A 205 31.77 -49.86 13.40
N MET A 206 32.41 -48.69 13.39
CA MET A 206 33.67 -48.49 14.11
C MET A 206 33.52 -48.60 15.63
N ASN A 207 32.35 -48.24 16.18
CA ASN A 207 32.08 -48.36 17.61
C ASN A 207 31.75 -49.80 18.00
N GLU A 208 31.04 -50.55 17.16
CA GLU A 208 30.80 -51.99 17.34
C GLU A 208 32.11 -52.77 17.38
N ASP A 209 33.02 -52.53 16.42
CA ASP A 209 34.35 -53.17 16.38
C ASP A 209 35.18 -52.88 17.65
N ARG A 210 35.10 -51.67 18.19
CA ARG A 210 35.78 -51.30 19.45
C ARG A 210 35.19 -51.99 20.67
N SER A 211 33.88 -52.18 20.71
CA SER A 211 33.21 -52.85 21.83
C SER A 211 33.51 -54.35 21.88
N GLY A 212 33.68 -54.99 20.71
CA GLY A 212 34.03 -56.41 20.61
C GLY A 212 35.45 -56.75 21.08
N LEU A 213 36.39 -55.79 21.02
CA LEU A 213 37.77 -55.97 21.51
C LEU A 213 37.90 -55.85 23.04
N ALA A 214 36.86 -55.39 23.74
CA ALA A 214 36.85 -55.22 25.19
C ALA A 214 36.21 -56.40 25.95
N SER A 215 35.79 -57.45 25.25
CA SER A 215 35.23 -58.70 25.80
C SER A 215 36.25 -59.84 25.71
#